data_AF-A0A966DH59-F1
#
_entry.id   AF-A0A966DH59-F1
#
_cell.length_a   1.000
_cell.length_b   1.000
_cell.length_c   1.000
_cell.angle_alpha   90.00
_cell.angle_beta   90.00
_cell.angle_gamma   90.00
#
_symmetry.space_group_name_H-M   'P 1'
#
loop_
_entity.id
_entity.type
_entity.pdbx_description
1 polymer ?
#
loop_
_entity_poly.entity_id
_entity_poly.type
_entity_poly.pdbx_seq_one_letter_code
_entity_poly.pdbx_strand_id
1 'polypeptide(L)'
;MKVTLHASERFLQRVMNKTSFSVQDILRTKEYLENLVGNLVVGSYRKHVVIPNHQRFFGVYQENTLITVIPKDKKYMAPMKRLKTKAFDLDY
;
A
#
# COMPACT_ATOMS: atom_id res chain seq x y z
N MET A 1 13.48 0.35 6.09
CA MET A 1 12.23 -0.32 5.65
C MET A 1 12.23 -0.35 4.13
N LYS A 2 11.96 -1.50 3.49
CA LYS A 2 12.02 -1.62 2.01
C LYS A 2 10.69 -1.20 1.38
N VAL A 3 10.71 -0.69 0.15
CA VAL A 3 9.48 -0.34 -0.59
C VAL A 3 9.39 -1.13 -1.88
N THR A 4 8.23 -1.72 -2.15
CA THR A 4 8.02 -2.44 -3.42
C THR A 4 7.79 -1.47 -4.58
N LEU A 5 8.09 -1.92 -5.81
CA LEU A 5 7.73 -1.18 -7.03
C LEU A 5 6.21 -0.92 -7.10
N HIS A 6 5.42 -1.92 -6.71
CA HIS A 6 3.97 -1.81 -6.67
C HIS A 6 3.48 -0.68 -5.74
N ALA A 7 4.08 -0.55 -4.55
CA ALA A 7 3.75 0.54 -3.64
C ALA A 7 4.03 1.92 -4.26
N SER A 8 5.12 2.02 -5.01
CA SER A 8 5.57 3.26 -5.68
C SER A 8 4.62 3.66 -6.81
N GLU A 9 4.20 2.68 -7.64
CA GLU A 9 3.17 2.89 -8.67
C GLU A 9 1.84 3.35 -8.05
N ARG A 10 1.41 2.70 -6.96
CA ARG A 10 0.17 3.06 -6.28
C ARG A 10 0.23 4.44 -5.65
N PHE A 11 1.39 4.85 -5.15
CA PHE A 11 1.59 6.21 -4.67
C PHE A 11 1.44 7.23 -5.80
N LEU A 12 2.08 6.99 -6.95
CA LEU A 12 1.95 7.86 -8.12
C LEU A 12 0.50 7.96 -8.61
N GLN A 13 -0.21 6.83 -8.68
CA GLN A 13 -1.61 6.80 -9.14
C GLN A 13 -2.58 7.46 -8.15
N ARG A 14 -2.44 7.17 -6.86
CA ARG A 14 -3.46 7.50 -5.85
C ARG A 14 -3.17 8.77 -5.07
N VAL A 15 -1.90 9.02 -4.77
CA VAL A 15 -1.48 10.19 -3.97
C VAL A 15 -1.16 11.35 -4.90
N MET A 16 -0.42 11.08 -5.97
CA MET A 16 -0.03 12.10 -6.95
C MET A 16 -1.06 12.31 -8.08
N ASN A 17 -2.11 11.47 -8.16
CA ASN A 17 -3.10 11.46 -9.24
C ASN A 17 -2.47 11.43 -10.66
N LYS A 18 -1.29 10.81 -10.81
CA LYS A 18 -0.64 10.65 -12.11
C LYS A 18 -1.15 9.39 -12.80
N THR A 19 -1.75 9.56 -13.97
CA THR A 19 -2.20 8.47 -14.84
C THR A 19 -1.09 7.95 -15.76
N SER A 20 -0.11 8.80 -16.06
CA SER A 20 1.09 8.44 -16.84
C SER A 20 2.36 8.75 -16.06
N PHE A 21 3.27 7.78 -15.99
CA PHE A 21 4.57 7.92 -15.35
C PHE A 21 5.57 6.95 -16.00
N SER A 22 6.83 7.35 -16.02
CA SER A 22 7.92 6.55 -16.55
C SER A 22 8.44 5.56 -15.51
N VAL A 23 9.24 4.58 -15.94
CA VAL A 23 9.97 3.68 -15.03
C VAL A 23 10.89 4.48 -14.10
N GLN A 24 11.50 5.56 -14.58
CA GLN A 24 12.32 6.44 -13.75
C GLN A 24 11.51 7.12 -12.64
N ASP A 25 10.27 7.51 -12.91
CA ASP A 25 9.39 8.08 -11.89
C ASP A 25 9.06 7.06 -10.79
N ILE A 26 8.86 5.79 -11.16
CA ILE A 26 8.63 4.69 -10.21
C ILE A 26 9.85 4.51 -9.31
N LEU A 27 11.05 4.46 -9.90
CA LEU A 27 12.30 4.28 -9.15
C LEU A 27 12.58 5.46 -8.21
N ARG A 28 12.42 6.70 -8.68
CA ARG A 28 12.55 7.89 -7.84
C ARG A 28 11.51 7.91 -6.72
N THR A 29 10.27 7.51 -7.01
CA THR A 29 9.22 7.41 -6.00
C THR A 29 9.54 6.34 -4.96
N LYS A 30 10.13 5.22 -5.39
CA LYS A 30 10.58 4.17 -4.48
C LYS A 30 11.64 4.71 -3.51
N GLU A 31 12.69 5.35 -4.02
CA GLU A 31 13.74 5.95 -3.18
C GLU A 31 13.18 7.01 -2.23
N TYR A 32 12.29 7.87 -2.74
CA TYR A 32 11.59 8.85 -1.93
C TYR A 32 10.81 8.21 -0.78
N LEU A 33 10.02 7.17 -1.08
CA LEU A 33 9.25 6.45 -0.07
C LEU A 33 10.17 5.73 0.91
N GLU A 34 11.26 5.10 0.46
CA GLU A 34 12.23 4.43 1.33
C GLU A 34 12.87 5.40 2.32
N ASN A 35 13.20 6.61 1.90
CA ASN A 35 13.72 7.66 2.77
C ASN A 35 12.65 8.20 3.73
N LEU A 36 11.45 8.45 3.23
CA LEU A 36 10.32 8.99 4.00
C LEU A 36 9.89 8.02 5.11
N VAL A 37 9.90 6.73 4.81
CA VAL A 37 9.47 5.67 5.74
C VAL A 37 10.65 5.02 6.46
N GLY A 38 11.89 5.34 6.09
CA GLY A 38 13.10 4.77 6.68
C GLY A 38 13.24 5.06 8.18
N ASN A 39 12.72 6.21 8.62
CA ASN A 39 12.72 6.64 10.02
C ASN A 39 11.48 6.20 10.80
N LEU A 40 10.54 5.47 10.18
CA LEU A 40 9.34 4.98 10.88
C LEU A 40 9.67 3.67 11.63
N VAL A 41 9.61 3.73 12.96
CA VAL A 41 9.72 2.54 13.81
C VAL A 41 8.37 1.81 13.83
N VAL A 42 8.26 0.72 13.08
CA VAL A 42 7.03 -0.08 13.01
C VAL A 42 7.06 -1.17 14.09
N GLY A 43 6.37 -0.93 15.21
CA GLY A 43 6.37 -1.85 16.36
C GLY A 43 5.52 -3.13 16.23
N SER A 44 4.97 -3.46 15.04
CA SER A 44 4.12 -4.65 14.87
C SER A 44 4.20 -5.22 13.44
N TYR A 45 4.08 -6.55 13.32
CA TYR A 45 4.31 -7.34 12.10
C TYR A 45 3.47 -6.96 10.87
N ARG A 46 2.23 -6.47 11.07
CA ARG A 46 1.35 -5.96 10.00
C ARG A 46 0.52 -4.79 10.50
N LYS A 47 0.72 -3.60 9.96
CA LYS A 47 -0.02 -2.38 10.34
C LYS A 47 -0.26 -1.45 9.15
N HIS A 48 -1.37 -0.73 9.23
CA HIS A 48 -1.57 0.51 8.47
C HIS A 48 -0.80 1.62 9.17
N VAL A 49 0.11 2.28 8.45
CA VAL A 49 0.82 3.45 8.97
C VAL A 49 0.44 4.65 8.10
N VAL A 50 0.27 5.79 8.76
CA VAL A 50 0.00 7.05 8.07
C VAL A 50 1.25 7.42 7.28
N ILE A 51 1.08 7.75 6.00
CA ILE A 51 2.20 8.25 5.21
C ILE A 51 2.48 9.70 5.64
N PRO A 52 3.70 10.03 6.11
CA PRO A 52 4.09 11.41 6.40
C PRO A 52 3.71 12.35 5.26
N ASN A 53 3.19 13.54 5.60
CA ASN A 53 2.67 14.55 4.65
C ASN A 53 1.40 14.15 3.86
N HIS A 54 0.93 12.90 3.98
CA HIS A 54 -0.22 12.39 3.23
C HIS A 54 -1.21 11.68 4.16
N GLN A 55 -1.76 12.42 5.13
CA GLN A 55 -2.66 11.90 6.18
C GLN A 55 -3.96 11.25 5.68
N ARG A 56 -4.33 11.50 4.42
CA ARG A 56 -5.47 10.88 3.73
C ARG A 56 -5.17 9.49 3.18
N PHE A 57 -3.94 8.99 3.32
CA PHE A 57 -3.52 7.70 2.80
C PHE A 57 -2.81 6.87 3.88
N PHE A 58 -3.00 5.56 3.79
CA PHE A 58 -2.30 4.57 4.59
C PHE A 58 -1.32 3.78 3.72
N GLY A 59 -0.13 3.56 4.25
CA GLY A 59 0.79 2.53 3.78
C GLY A 59 0.48 1.20 4.47
N VAL A 60 0.39 0.12 3.69
CA VAL A 60 0.26 -1.24 4.21
C VAL A 60 1.66 -1.84 4.34
N TYR A 61 2.05 -2.18 5.57
CA TYR A 61 3.34 -2.78 5.88
C TYR A 61 3.19 -4.24 6.26
N GLN A 62 4.12 -5.05 5.78
CA GLN A 62 4.29 -6.44 6.17
C GLN A 62 5.79 -6.73 6.16
N GLU A 63 6.30 -7.35 7.23
CA GLU A 63 7.71 -7.79 7.29
C GLU A 63 8.72 -6.67 6.95
N ASN A 64 8.53 -5.48 7.53
CA ASN A 64 9.41 -4.32 7.29
C ASN A 64 9.50 -3.91 5.79
N THR A 65 8.43 -4.19 5.04
CA THR A 65 8.28 -3.83 3.62
C THR A 65 6.95 -3.12 3.38
N LEU A 66 6.99 -1.99 2.67
CA LEU A 66 5.81 -1.28 2.19
C LEU A 66 5.27 -1.96 0.92
N ILE A 67 4.10 -2.58 1.03
CA ILE A 67 3.49 -3.34 -0.06
C ILE A 67 2.61 -2.45 -0.94
N THR A 68 1.80 -1.58 -0.34
CA THR A 68 0.86 -0.76 -1.10
C THR A 68 0.43 0.50 -0.35
N VAL A 69 -0.12 1.45 -1.09
CA VAL A 69 -0.68 2.71 -0.58
C VAL A 69 -2.18 2.75 -0.88
N ILE A 70 -2.99 2.89 0.14
CA ILE A 70 -4.46 2.91 0.05
C ILE A 70 -5.03 4.22 0.61
N PRO A 71 -6.12 4.76 0.06
CA PRO A 71 -6.81 5.89 0.66
C PRO A 71 -7.41 5.50 2.02
N LYS A 72 -7.43 6.45 2.96
CA LYS A 72 -8.01 6.32 4.31
C LYS A 72 -9.54 6.35 4.32
N ASP A 73 -10.17 6.22 3.15
CA ASP A 73 -11.60 6.39 3.01
C ASP A 73 -12.39 5.26 3.68
N LYS A 74 -13.51 5.60 4.33
CA LYS A 74 -14.35 4.65 5.10
C LYS A 74 -14.85 3.48 4.24
N LYS A 75 -14.97 3.67 2.91
CA LYS A 75 -15.34 2.61 1.96
C LYS A 75 -14.31 1.48 1.84
N TYR A 76 -13.01 1.76 2.04
CA TYR A 76 -11.94 0.76 1.97
C TYR A 76 -11.58 0.18 3.34
N MET A 77 -12.08 0.77 4.43
CA MET A 77 -12.02 0.22 5.79
C MET A 77 -13.22 -0.66 6.14
N ALA A 78 -14.09 -1.00 5.16
CA ALA A 78 -15.09 -2.03 5.39
C ALA A 78 -14.34 -3.31 5.77
N PRO A 79 -14.69 -3.96 6.91
CA PRO A 79 -14.09 -5.23 7.25
C PRO A 79 -14.32 -6.16 6.07
N MET A 80 -13.22 -6.73 5.55
CA MET A 80 -13.25 -7.76 4.54
C MET A 80 -14.18 -8.86 5.06
N LYS A 81 -15.47 -8.81 4.67
CA LYS A 81 -16.39 -9.92 4.92
C LYS A 81 -15.71 -11.08 4.23
N ARG A 82 -15.22 -12.04 5.01
CA ARG A 82 -14.66 -13.30 4.51
C ARG A 82 -15.57 -13.74 3.37
N LEU A 83 -15.05 -13.69 2.14
CA LEU A 83 -15.70 -14.33 1.01
C LEU A 83 -15.79 -15.79 1.43
N LYS A 84 -17.00 -16.23 1.83
CA LYS A 84 -17.28 -17.65 2.01
C LYS A 84 -17.09 -18.23 0.62
N THR A 85 -15.99 -18.94 0.42
CA THR A 85 -15.81 -19.83 -0.71
C THR A 85 -17.03 -20.75 -0.72
N LYS A 86 -17.98 -20.52 -1.62
CA LYS A 86 -18.89 -21.61 -2.00
C LYS A 86 -17.99 -22.58 -2.74
N ALA A 87 -17.63 -23.67 -2.07
CA ALA A 87 -17.15 -24.85 -2.76
C ALA A 87 -18.19 -25.18 -3.84
N PHE A 88 -17.73 -25.26 -5.08
CA PHE A 88 -18.48 -25.95 -6.12
C PHE A 88 -18.41 -27.42 -5.76
N ASP A 89 -19.47 -27.94 -5.12
CA ASP A 89 -19.76 -29.36 -5.18
C ASP A 89 -20.15 -29.66 -6.63
N LEU A 90 -19.15 -30.12 -7.40
CA LEU A 90 -19.35 -30.83 -8.65
C LEU A 90 -19.54 -32.28 -8.25
N ASP A 91 -20.79 -32.66 -8.03
CA ASP A 91 -21.18 -34.07 -7.97
C ASP A 91 -21.05 -34.69 -9.36
N TYR A 92 -20.45 -35.88 -9.37
CA TYR A 92 -20.03 -36.70 -10.51
C TYR A 92 -21.21 -37.40 -11.20
#